data_AF-A0AAD4CI14-F1
#
_entry.id   AF-A0AAD4CI14-F1
#
_cell.length_a   1.000
_cell.length_b   1.000
_cell.length_c   1.000
_cell.angle_alpha   90.00
_cell.angle_beta   90.00
_cell.angle_gamma   90.00
#
_symmetry.space_group_name_H-M   'P 1'
#
loop_
_entity.id
_entity.type
_entity.pdbx_description
1 polymer ?
#
loop_
_entity_poly.entity_id
_entity_poly.type
_entity_poly.pdbx_seq_one_letter_code
_entity_poly.pdbx_strand_id
1 'polypeptide(L)'
;MAEEKPWHAAFPAPRSTAASITREEMLQWMRDGKQPGKDYVLVDVRRNDHEGGTIRGTLNLPAQSLYPSLPTLYNLLSAGGVKVLGGPWD
;
A
#
# COMPACT_ATOMS: atom_id res chain seq x y z
N MET A 1 15.57 25.59 21.31
CA MET A 1 15.74 24.58 20.26
C MET A 1 14.38 24.43 19.58
N ALA A 2 14.31 24.46 18.25
CA ALA A 2 13.04 24.22 17.56
C ALA A 2 12.68 22.72 17.71
N GLU A 3 11.43 22.43 18.04
CA GLU A 3 10.92 21.08 18.13
C GLU A 3 10.93 20.43 16.74
N GLU A 4 11.50 19.23 16.65
CA GLU A 4 11.55 18.49 15.39
C GLU A 4 10.14 18.04 15.03
N LYS A 5 9.64 18.50 13.88
CA LYS A 5 8.32 18.10 13.40
C LYS A 5 8.37 16.64 12.97
N PRO A 6 7.31 15.85 13.25
CA PRO A 6 7.25 14.49 12.73
C PRO A 6 7.28 14.50 11.20
N TRP A 7 7.97 13.53 10.60
CA TRP A 7 8.20 13.49 9.14
C TRP A 7 6.91 13.56 8.31
N HIS A 8 5.82 12.98 8.82
CA HIS A 8 4.54 12.95 8.13
C HIS A 8 3.84 14.31 8.07
N ALA A 9 4.29 15.31 8.86
CA ALA A 9 3.78 16.67 8.81
C ALA A 9 4.10 17.39 7.48
N ALA A 10 4.97 16.81 6.63
CA ALA A 10 5.23 17.29 5.28
C ALA A 10 4.10 16.96 4.27
N PHE A 11 3.13 16.12 4.64
CA PHE A 11 2.05 15.69 3.76
C PHE A 11 0.69 16.29 4.18
N PRO A 12 -0.26 16.41 3.23
CA PRO A 12 -1.62 16.82 3.55
C PRO A 12 -2.32 15.87 4.51
N ALA A 13 -3.33 16.38 5.22
CA ALA A 13 -4.19 15.53 6.04
C ALA A 13 -4.89 14.45 5.18
N PRO A 14 -5.05 13.22 5.69
CA PRO A 14 -5.80 12.17 5.01
C PRO A 14 -7.22 12.62 4.66
N ARG A 15 -7.68 12.28 3.45
CA ARG A 15 -9.04 12.63 2.98
C ARG A 15 -10.05 11.52 3.23
N SER A 16 -9.58 10.31 3.57
CA SER A 16 -10.40 9.12 3.78
C SER A 16 -9.66 8.10 4.63
N THR A 17 -10.41 7.18 5.22
CA THR A 17 -9.87 6.01 5.92
C THR A 17 -9.97 4.79 5.00
N ALA A 18 -8.86 4.07 4.83
CA ALA A 18 -8.87 2.81 4.09
C ALA A 18 -9.58 1.71 4.89
N ALA A 19 -10.30 0.82 4.21
CA ALA A 19 -10.82 -0.39 4.83
C ALA A 19 -9.67 -1.29 5.30
N SER A 20 -9.83 -1.90 6.47
CA SER A 20 -8.90 -2.89 6.99
C SER A 20 -9.29 -4.29 6.53
N ILE A 21 -8.30 -5.12 6.22
CA ILE A 21 -8.46 -6.57 6.09
C ILE A 21 -7.78 -7.28 7.27
N THR A 22 -8.33 -8.42 7.66
CA THR A 22 -7.72 -9.27 8.68
C THR A 22 -6.57 -10.09 8.10
N ARG A 23 -5.70 -10.60 8.99
CA ARG A 23 -4.63 -11.52 8.61
C ARG A 23 -5.20 -12.80 8.00
N GLU A 24 -6.31 -13.30 8.55
CA GLU A 24 -6.94 -14.55 8.15
C GLU A 24 -7.54 -14.43 6.74
N GLU A 25 -8.18 -13.32 6.40
CA GLU A 25 -8.68 -13.04 5.05
C GLU A 25 -7.53 -13.00 4.02
N MET A 26 -6.44 -12.33 4.37
CA MET A 26 -5.26 -12.25 3.50
C MET A 26 -4.60 -13.62 3.30
N LEU A 27 -4.49 -14.42 4.36
CA LEU A 27 -4.01 -15.78 4.28
C LEU A 27 -4.94 -16.67 3.43
N GLN A 28 -6.25 -16.45 3.54
CA GLN A 28 -7.23 -17.18 2.72
C GLN A 28 -7.06 -16.86 1.24
N TRP A 29 -6.84 -15.59 0.86
CA TRP A 29 -6.55 -15.22 -0.53
C TRP A 29 -5.33 -15.96 -1.08
N MET A 30 -4.27 -16.10 -0.28
CA MET A 30 -3.09 -16.87 -0.69
C MET A 30 -3.40 -18.35 -0.88
N ARG A 31 -4.19 -18.95 0.02
CA ARG A 31 -4.62 -20.35 -0.06
C ARG A 31 -5.52 -20.62 -1.26
N ASP A 32 -6.37 -19.67 -1.60
CA ASP A 32 -7.26 -19.73 -2.77
C ASP A 32 -6.51 -19.49 -4.10
N GLY A 33 -5.20 -19.26 -4.05
CA GLY A 33 -4.36 -19.08 -5.23
C GLY A 33 -4.46 -17.70 -5.87
N LYS A 34 -5.00 -16.69 -5.17
CA LYS A 34 -4.96 -15.30 -5.65
C LYS A 34 -3.51 -14.81 -5.75
N GLN A 35 -3.19 -14.14 -6.85
CA GLN A 35 -1.83 -13.75 -7.21
C GLN A 35 -1.57 -12.26 -6.96
N PRO A 36 -0.53 -11.90 -6.18
CA PRO A 36 -0.03 -10.53 -6.11
C PRO A 36 0.34 -10.01 -7.52
N GLY A 37 0.01 -8.75 -7.81
CA GLY A 37 0.22 -8.12 -9.11
C GLY A 37 -0.85 -8.43 -10.17
N LYS A 38 -1.81 -9.32 -9.86
CA LYS A 38 -2.94 -9.65 -10.74
C LYS A 38 -4.28 -9.46 -10.04
N ASP A 39 -4.48 -10.17 -8.94
CA ASP A 39 -5.74 -10.14 -8.18
C ASP A 39 -5.74 -9.09 -7.07
N TYR A 40 -4.55 -8.75 -6.55
CA TYR A 40 -4.33 -7.69 -5.58
C TYR A 40 -2.89 -7.19 -5.67
N VAL A 41 -2.60 -6.01 -5.11
CA VAL A 41 -1.24 -5.50 -4.93
C VAL A 41 -0.96 -5.40 -3.44
N LEU A 42 0.20 -5.89 -3.02
CA LEU A 42 0.66 -5.79 -1.65
C LEU A 42 1.78 -4.75 -1.58
N VAL A 43 1.56 -3.69 -0.80
CA VAL A 43 2.51 -2.60 -0.62
C VAL A 43 3.00 -2.62 0.83
N ASP A 44 4.30 -2.79 1.01
CA ASP A 44 4.96 -2.61 2.29
C ASP A 44 5.46 -1.18 2.38
N VAL A 45 5.03 -0.48 3.44
CA VAL A 45 5.28 0.94 3.66
C VAL A 45 6.37 1.19 4.70
N ARG A 46 7.02 0.12 5.19
CA ARG A 46 8.19 0.22 6.06
C ARG A 46 9.37 0.84 5.29
N ARG A 47 10.38 1.33 6.02
CA ARG A 47 11.64 1.80 5.41
C ARG A 47 12.52 0.58 5.16
N ASN A 48 13.84 0.72 5.30
CA ASN A 48 14.80 -0.39 5.14
C ASN A 48 14.79 -1.37 6.32
N ASP A 49 13.96 -1.13 7.35
CA ASP A 49 13.93 -1.83 8.63
C ASP A 49 12.94 -3.02 8.65
N HIS A 50 12.78 -3.74 7.53
CA HIS A 50 11.94 -4.94 7.45
C HIS A 50 12.57 -6.19 8.11
N GLU A 51 12.88 -6.08 9.41
CA GLU A 51 13.28 -7.20 10.24
C GLU A 51 12.21 -8.31 10.22
N GLY A 52 12.65 -9.57 10.09
CA GLY A 52 11.75 -10.72 9.96
C GLY A 52 11.23 -11.00 8.55
N GLY A 53 11.61 -10.19 7.56
CA GLY A 53 11.28 -10.39 6.14
C GLY A 53 10.00 -9.69 5.68
N THR A 54 9.63 -9.95 4.42
CA THR A 54 8.43 -9.39 3.78
C THR A 54 7.55 -10.52 3.25
N ILE A 55 6.28 -10.21 3.06
CA ILE A 55 5.34 -11.16 2.45
C ILE A 55 5.70 -11.29 0.97
N ARG A 56 5.77 -12.53 0.47
CA ARG A 56 6.12 -12.81 -0.92
C ARG A 56 5.20 -12.05 -1.90
N GLY A 57 5.81 -11.40 -2.90
CA GLY A 57 5.09 -10.60 -3.90
C GLY A 57 4.80 -9.15 -3.50
N THR A 58 5.32 -8.71 -2.35
CA THR A 58 5.27 -7.32 -1.87
C THR A 58 6.08 -6.38 -2.75
N LEU A 59 5.53 -5.18 -3.00
CA LEU A 59 6.28 -4.00 -3.42
C LEU A 59 6.68 -3.18 -2.20
N ASN A 60 7.97 -2.91 -2.02
CA ASN A 60 8.43 -2.03 -0.95
C ASN A 60 8.40 -0.57 -1.42
N LEU A 61 7.44 0.20 -0.92
CA LEU A 61 7.27 1.63 -1.22
C LEU A 61 7.17 2.40 0.11
N PRO A 62 8.30 2.87 0.66
CA PRO A 62 8.33 3.49 1.98
C PRO A 62 7.35 4.66 2.10
N ALA A 63 6.71 4.78 3.26
CA ALA A 63 5.68 5.81 3.50
C ALA A 63 6.17 7.24 3.20
N GLN A 64 7.46 7.52 3.35
CA GLN A 64 8.07 8.84 3.08
C GLN A 64 8.09 9.21 1.60
N SER A 65 8.06 8.25 0.68
CA SER A 65 8.05 8.49 -0.78
C SER A 65 6.76 8.03 -1.45
N LEU A 66 5.87 7.34 -0.72
CA LEU A 66 4.62 6.82 -1.26
C LEU A 66 3.68 7.96 -1.70
N TYR A 67 3.40 8.95 -0.85
CA TYR A 67 2.44 10.03 -1.17
C TYR A 67 2.73 10.74 -2.51
N PRO A 68 3.96 11.24 -2.79
CA PRO A 68 4.25 11.89 -4.07
C PRO A 68 4.25 10.92 -5.27
N SER A 69 4.39 9.60 -5.05
CA SER A 69 4.37 8.60 -6.12
C SER A 69 2.98 8.04 -6.42
N LEU A 70 1.96 8.33 -5.59
CA LEU A 70 0.59 7.82 -5.75
C LEU A 70 0.00 8.02 -7.15
N PRO A 71 0.13 9.19 -7.82
CA PRO A 71 -0.43 9.37 -9.16
C PRO A 71 0.19 8.42 -10.20
N THR A 72 1.51 8.29 -10.18
CA THR A 72 2.24 7.39 -11.09
C THR A 72 1.91 5.93 -10.79
N LEU A 73 1.87 5.56 -9.50
CA LEU A 73 1.52 4.21 -9.07
C LEU A 73 0.09 3.85 -9.51
N TYR A 74 -0.87 4.75 -9.30
CA TYR A 74 -2.26 4.56 -9.72
C TYR A 74 -2.37 4.32 -11.23
N ASN A 75 -1.70 5.15 -12.03
CA ASN A 75 -1.70 4.99 -13.50
C ASN A 75 -1.08 3.65 -13.92
N LEU A 76 0.04 3.25 -13.31
CA LEU A 76 0.71 2.00 -13.61
C LEU A 76 -0.17 0.79 -13.29
N LEU A 77 -0.78 0.78 -12.10
CA LEU A 77 -1.65 -0.32 -11.66
C LEU A 77 -2.92 -0.39 -12.52
N SER A 78 -3.52 0.75 -12.86
CA SER A 78 -4.70 0.83 -13.71
C SER A 78 -4.42 0.33 -15.13
N ALA A 79 -3.28 0.75 -15.72
CA ALA A 79 -2.85 0.28 -17.03
C ALA A 79 -2.53 -1.23 -17.05
N GLY A 80 -2.07 -1.77 -15.91
CA GLY A 80 -1.85 -3.21 -15.72
C GLY A 80 -3.12 -4.05 -15.57
N GLY A 81 -4.31 -3.42 -15.60
CA GLY A 81 -5.59 -4.13 -15.44
C GLY A 81 -5.84 -4.60 -14.00
N VAL A 82 -5.11 -4.06 -13.01
CA VAL A 82 -5.37 -4.33 -11.60
C VAL A 82 -6.73 -3.73 -11.25
N LYS A 83 -7.67 -4.58 -10.84
CA LYS A 83 -9.01 -4.14 -10.47
C LYS A 83 -8.94 -3.30 -9.19
N VAL A 84 -9.53 -2.11 -9.23
CA VAL A 84 -9.86 -1.38 -8.01
C VAL A 84 -10.90 -2.24 -7.26
N LEU A 85 -10.60 -2.64 -6.04
CA LEU A 85 -11.63 -3.24 -5.18
C LEU A 85 -12.65 -2.14 -4.93
N GLY A 86 -13.86 -2.32 -5.49
CA GLY A 86 -14.94 -1.32 -5.50
C GLY A 86 -15.02 -0.54 -4.19
N GLY A 87 -14.67 0.73 -4.28
CA GLY A 87 -14.78 1.74 -3.23
C GLY A 87 -15.44 2.99 -3.81
N PRO A 88 -15.90 3.93 -2.98
CA PRO A 88 -16.89 4.97 -3.32
C PRO A 88 -16.36 6.09 -4.25
N TRP A 89 -15.39 5.80 -5.10
CA TRP A 89 -14.70 6.75 -5.96
C TRP A 89 -14.90 6.46 -7.46
N ASP A 90 -15.93 5.68 -7.78
CA ASP A 90 -16.55 5.66 -9.12
C ASP A 90 -17.43 6.90 -9.33
#